data_AF-A0A1S3M7N3-F1
#
_entry.id   AF-A0A1S3M7N3-F1
#
_cell.length_a   1.000
_cell.length_b   1.000
_cell.length_c   1.000
_cell.angle_alpha   90.00
_cell.angle_beta   90.00
_cell.angle_gamma   90.00
#
_symmetry.space_group_name_H-M   'P 1'
#
loop_
_entity.id
_entity.type
_entity.pdbx_description
1 polymer ?
#
loop_
_entity_poly.entity_id
_entity_poly.type
_entity_poly.pdbx_seq_one_letter_code
_entity_poly.pdbx_strand_id
1 'polypeptide(L)'
;VQLVLTVGLLAVVVYLYTVVAFNFFRKFYNKSEDEDAPDMKCDDMMTCYLFHLYAGVRAGGGIGDELEDPAGDPYELWRILFDITFFFFVIVILLAIIQGLIIDAFGELRDQQEQVKEDMETKCFICGIGNDYFDTTPHGFETHTLQEHNLANYLFFLMYLINKDETEHTGQESYVWKMYQERCWDFFPAGDCFRKQYEDLLG
;
A
#
# COMPACT_ATOMS: atom_id res chain seq x y z
N VAL A 1 -6.67 -7.55 -0.71
CA VAL A 1 -7.39 -8.55 -1.54
C VAL A 1 -6.54 -8.98 -2.74
N GLN A 2 -5.96 -8.06 -3.50
CA GLN A 2 -5.16 -8.37 -4.70
C GLN A 2 -3.99 -9.33 -4.42
N LEU A 3 -3.19 -9.11 -3.37
CA LEU A 3 -2.08 -10.00 -3.02
C LEU A 3 -2.56 -11.44 -2.69
N VAL A 4 -3.69 -11.58 -2.00
CA VAL A 4 -4.28 -12.90 -1.69
C VAL A 4 -4.72 -13.61 -2.97
N LEU A 5 -5.32 -12.89 -3.93
CA LEU A 5 -5.71 -13.44 -5.22
C LEU A 5 -4.48 -13.86 -6.05
N THR A 6 -3.40 -13.07 -6.03
CA THR A 6 -2.15 -13.40 -6.73
C THR A 6 -1.47 -14.63 -6.12
N VAL A 7 -1.42 -14.74 -4.79
CA VAL A 7 -0.92 -15.94 -4.09
C VAL A 7 -1.82 -17.15 -4.38
N GLY A 8 -3.13 -16.95 -4.47
CA GLY A 8 -4.07 -17.98 -4.90
C GLY A 8 -3.80 -18.48 -6.33
N LEU A 9 -3.52 -17.57 -7.26
CA LEU A 9 -3.14 -17.92 -8.62
C LEU A 9 -1.83 -18.71 -8.65
N LEU A 10 -0.81 -18.30 -7.88
CA LEU A 10 0.43 -19.04 -7.71
C LEU A 10 0.19 -20.47 -7.22
N ALA A 11 -0.63 -20.64 -6.19
CA ALA A 11 -0.99 -21.95 -5.65
C ALA A 11 -1.66 -22.84 -6.71
N VAL A 12 -2.61 -22.29 -7.49
CA VAL A 12 -3.29 -23.03 -8.56
C VAL A 12 -2.32 -23.41 -9.69
N VAL A 13 -1.45 -22.51 -10.12
CA VAL A 13 -0.46 -22.79 -11.17
C VAL A 13 0.51 -23.89 -10.72
N VAL A 14 1.05 -23.78 -9.50
CA VAL A 14 1.93 -24.81 -8.93
C VAL A 14 1.20 -26.15 -8.83
N TYR A 15 -0.07 -26.17 -8.42
CA TYR A 15 -0.88 -27.38 -8.36
C TYR A 15 -1.02 -28.05 -9.73
N LEU A 16 -1.23 -27.29 -10.81
CA LEU A 16 -1.30 -27.84 -12.17
C LEU A 16 0.04 -28.50 -12.56
N TYR A 17 1.17 -27.85 -12.29
CA TYR A 17 2.49 -28.45 -12.51
C TYR A 17 2.70 -29.71 -11.65
N THR A 18 2.22 -29.72 -10.41
CA THR A 18 2.28 -30.91 -9.55
C THR A 18 1.47 -32.07 -10.12
N VAL A 19 0.26 -31.83 -10.63
CA VAL A 19 -0.55 -32.90 -11.25
C VAL A 19 0.18 -33.50 -12.46
N VAL A 20 0.78 -32.68 -13.31
CA VAL A 20 1.57 -33.14 -14.45
C VAL A 20 2.78 -33.96 -13.98
N ALA A 21 3.54 -33.44 -13.01
CA ALA A 21 4.69 -34.13 -12.45
C ALA A 21 4.32 -35.47 -11.81
N PHE A 22 3.24 -35.51 -11.03
CA PHE A 22 2.77 -36.71 -10.34
C PHE A 22 2.38 -37.83 -11.32
N ASN A 23 1.73 -37.49 -12.44
CA ASN A 23 1.28 -38.49 -13.41
C ASN A 23 2.37 -38.92 -14.40
N PHE A 24 3.27 -38.03 -14.80
CA PHE A 24 4.22 -38.30 -15.89
C PHE A 24 5.69 -38.35 -15.47
N PHE A 25 6.08 -37.62 -14.42
CA PHE A 25 7.48 -37.43 -14.03
C PHE A 25 7.82 -37.97 -12.64
N ARG A 26 6.94 -38.76 -12.01
CA ARG A 26 7.11 -39.28 -10.63
C ARG A 26 8.47 -39.91 -10.36
N LYS A 27 9.05 -40.61 -11.35
CA LYS A 27 10.35 -41.27 -11.23
C LYS A 27 11.53 -40.31 -10.96
N PHE A 28 11.43 -39.05 -11.38
CA PHE A 28 12.49 -38.04 -11.21
C PHE A 28 12.48 -37.36 -9.83
N TYR A 29 11.51 -37.72 -8.98
CA TYR A 29 11.35 -37.17 -7.62
C TYR A 29 11.95 -38.08 -6.55
N ASN A 30 12.87 -38.96 -6.92
CA ASN A 30 13.67 -39.69 -5.95
C ASN A 30 14.72 -38.73 -5.36
N LYS A 31 14.78 -38.66 -4.04
CA LYS A 31 15.75 -37.84 -3.30
C LYS A 31 16.68 -38.69 -2.45
N SER A 32 16.65 -40.02 -2.59
CA SER A 32 17.55 -40.89 -1.84
C SER A 32 18.97 -40.84 -2.41
N GLU A 33 19.97 -40.75 -1.53
CA GLU A 33 21.37 -41.00 -1.88
C GLU A 33 21.72 -42.50 -1.83
N ASP A 34 20.83 -43.32 -1.25
CA ASP A 34 20.96 -44.77 -1.12
C ASP A 34 19.95 -45.46 -2.05
N GLU A 35 20.42 -46.40 -2.87
CA GLU A 35 19.60 -47.19 -3.80
C GLU A 35 18.61 -48.11 -3.05
N ASP A 36 18.95 -48.49 -1.80
CA ASP A 36 18.15 -49.40 -0.99
C ASP A 36 17.09 -48.69 -0.11
N ALA A 37 17.07 -47.35 -0.10
CA ALA A 37 16.13 -46.55 0.70
C ALA A 37 15.56 -45.35 -0.08
N PRO A 38 14.63 -45.57 -1.04
CA PRO A 38 14.07 -44.52 -1.88
C PRO A 38 13.29 -43.47 -1.08
N ASP A 39 13.54 -42.18 -1.35
CA ASP A 39 12.85 -41.04 -0.75
C ASP A 39 12.07 -40.30 -1.84
N MET A 40 10.93 -40.87 -2.22
CA MET A 40 10.12 -40.39 -3.32
C MET A 40 9.20 -39.25 -2.86
N LYS A 41 9.44 -38.04 -3.35
CA LYS A 41 8.62 -36.86 -2.98
C LYS A 41 7.24 -36.84 -3.64
N CYS A 42 7.02 -37.66 -4.67
CA CYS A 42 5.75 -37.75 -5.38
C CYS A 42 5.07 -39.12 -5.26
N ASP A 43 5.12 -39.73 -4.08
CA ASP A 43 4.30 -40.91 -3.77
C ASP A 43 2.86 -40.56 -3.39
N ASP A 44 2.69 -39.55 -2.54
CA ASP A 44 1.40 -38.96 -2.19
C ASP A 44 1.23 -37.61 -2.89
N MET A 45 0.03 -37.36 -3.41
CA MET A 45 -0.28 -36.11 -4.11
C MET A 45 -0.05 -34.86 -3.23
N MET A 46 -0.40 -34.95 -1.95
CA MET A 46 -0.18 -33.85 -1.00
C MET A 46 1.32 -33.61 -0.77
N THR A 47 2.11 -34.66 -0.59
CA THR A 47 3.56 -34.57 -0.40
C THR A 47 4.24 -33.97 -1.64
N CYS A 48 3.82 -34.40 -2.83
CA CYS A 48 4.29 -33.86 -4.10
C CYS A 48 3.98 -32.36 -4.22
N TYR A 49 2.76 -31.96 -3.89
CA TYR A 49 2.34 -30.55 -3.95
C TYR A 49 3.09 -29.67 -2.95
N LEU A 50 3.22 -30.13 -1.70
CA LEU A 50 3.99 -29.41 -0.67
C LEU A 50 5.46 -29.30 -1.07
N PHE A 51 6.04 -30.33 -1.69
CA PHE A 51 7.40 -30.27 -2.22
C PHE A 51 7.57 -29.19 -3.29
N HIS A 52 6.62 -29.05 -4.23
CA HIS A 52 6.69 -27.98 -5.24
C HIS A 52 6.53 -26.59 -4.63
N LEU A 53 5.63 -26.41 -3.67
CA LEU A 53 5.46 -25.12 -2.98
C LEU A 53 6.67 -24.75 -2.14
N TYR A 54 7.26 -25.72 -1.44
CA TYR A 54 8.38 -25.48 -0.54
C TYR A 54 9.70 -25.38 -1.29
N ALA A 55 10.09 -26.41 -2.07
CA ALA A 55 11.37 -26.45 -2.75
C ALA A 55 11.29 -25.73 -4.11
N GLY A 56 10.29 -26.05 -4.94
CA GLY A 56 10.18 -25.52 -6.29
C GLY A 56 10.07 -23.99 -6.39
N VAL A 57 9.19 -23.37 -5.59
CA VAL A 57 9.01 -21.90 -5.60
C VAL A 57 10.18 -21.17 -4.93
N ARG A 58 10.90 -21.82 -3.99
CA ARG A 58 12.03 -21.21 -3.27
C ARG A 58 13.36 -21.38 -3.97
N ALA A 59 13.50 -22.41 -4.80
CA ALA A 59 14.69 -22.62 -5.63
C ALA A 59 14.79 -21.50 -6.67
N GLY A 60 15.95 -20.86 -6.73
CA GLY A 60 16.18 -19.69 -7.59
C GLY A 60 16.09 -19.99 -9.09
N GLY A 61 16.45 -21.21 -9.51
CA GLY A 61 16.31 -21.70 -10.89
C GLY A 61 15.01 -22.48 -11.15
N GLY A 62 14.12 -22.56 -10.16
CA GLY A 62 12.87 -23.33 -10.24
C GLY A 62 13.05 -24.80 -9.84
N ILE A 63 12.04 -25.62 -10.16
CA ILE A 63 11.96 -27.01 -9.69
C ILE A 63 13.07 -27.93 -10.25
N GLY A 64 13.68 -27.58 -11.38
CA GLY A 64 14.77 -28.34 -11.99
C GLY A 64 16.04 -28.42 -11.13
N ASP A 65 16.31 -27.40 -10.30
CA ASP A 65 17.45 -27.39 -9.36
C ASP A 65 17.33 -28.49 -8.29
N GLU A 66 16.12 -28.97 -8.06
CA GLU A 66 15.77 -29.90 -7.01
C GLU A 66 15.48 -31.32 -7.54
N LEU A 67 15.66 -31.58 -8.82
CA LEU A 67 15.33 -32.88 -9.41
C LEU A 67 16.56 -33.50 -10.07
N GLU A 68 16.53 -34.82 -10.24
CA GLU A 68 17.60 -35.54 -10.92
C GLU A 68 17.74 -35.11 -12.38
N ASP A 69 18.95 -35.25 -12.93
CA ASP A 69 19.27 -34.89 -14.31
C ASP A 69 18.40 -35.71 -15.30
N PRO A 70 17.68 -35.06 -16.23
CA PRO A 70 16.89 -35.76 -17.24
C PRO A 70 17.70 -36.51 -18.32
N ALA A 71 19.02 -36.31 -18.39
CA ALA A 71 19.86 -36.83 -19.46
C ALA A 71 19.75 -38.36 -19.63
N GLY A 72 19.43 -38.80 -20.85
CA GLY A 72 19.35 -40.23 -21.18
C GLY A 72 18.01 -40.89 -20.91
N ASP A 73 17.00 -40.14 -20.43
CA ASP A 73 15.64 -40.64 -20.27
C ASP A 73 14.81 -40.46 -21.55
N PRO A 74 13.88 -41.39 -21.90
CA PRO A 74 12.97 -41.21 -23.03
C PRO A 74 12.13 -39.92 -22.99
N TYR A 75 11.93 -39.34 -21.80
CA TYR A 75 11.17 -38.10 -21.60
C TYR A 75 12.04 -36.84 -21.44
N GLU A 76 13.34 -36.91 -21.72
CA GLU A 76 14.30 -35.80 -21.53
C GLU A 76 13.78 -34.46 -22.08
N LEU A 77 13.36 -34.42 -23.35
CA LEU A 77 12.82 -33.19 -23.97
C LEU A 77 11.59 -32.63 -23.25
N TRP A 78 10.68 -33.51 -22.82
CA TRP A 78 9.47 -33.10 -22.10
C TRP A 78 9.79 -32.60 -20.69
N ARG A 79 10.79 -33.19 -20.04
CA ARG A 79 11.27 -32.78 -18.72
C ARG A 79 11.95 -31.41 -18.77
N ILE A 80 12.79 -31.15 -19.77
CA ILE A 80 13.41 -29.84 -20.00
C ILE A 80 12.35 -28.76 -20.24
N LEU A 81 11.36 -29.03 -21.10
CA LEU A 81 10.27 -28.08 -21.34
C LEU A 81 9.46 -27.80 -20.07
N PHE A 82 9.21 -28.81 -19.25
CA PHE A 82 8.53 -28.65 -17.97
C PHE A 82 9.31 -27.74 -17.01
N ASP A 83 10.62 -27.93 -16.88
CA ASP A 83 11.45 -27.13 -15.99
C ASP A 83 11.57 -25.66 -16.44
N ILE A 84 11.80 -25.43 -17.74
CA ILE A 84 11.90 -24.08 -18.30
C ILE A 84 10.57 -23.32 -18.20
N THR A 85 9.45 -23.99 -18.46
CA THR A 85 8.12 -23.35 -18.34
C THR A 85 7.77 -23.07 -16.89
N PHE A 86 8.09 -23.98 -15.96
CA PHE A 86 7.94 -23.74 -14.52
C PHE A 86 8.75 -22.51 -14.08
N PHE A 87 10.03 -22.45 -14.43
CA PHE A 87 10.92 -21.33 -14.10
C PHE A 87 10.36 -19.99 -14.63
N PHE A 88 9.98 -19.95 -15.91
CA PHE A 88 9.48 -18.73 -16.53
C PHE A 88 8.17 -18.24 -15.91
N PHE A 89 7.17 -19.11 -15.76
CA PHE A 89 5.87 -18.68 -15.25
C PHE A 89 5.88 -18.44 -13.74
N VAL A 90 6.44 -19.36 -12.96
CA VAL A 90 6.37 -19.29 -11.50
C VAL A 90 7.40 -18.33 -10.93
N ILE A 91 8.66 -18.46 -11.34
CA ILE A 91 9.77 -17.69 -10.75
C ILE A 91 9.87 -16.32 -11.39
N VAL A 92 9.96 -16.24 -12.72
CA VAL A 92 10.20 -14.96 -13.42
C VAL A 92 8.96 -14.07 -13.41
N ILE A 93 7.78 -14.62 -13.70
CA ILE A 93 6.55 -13.82 -13.82
C ILE A 93 5.84 -13.67 -12.48
N LEU A 94 5.38 -14.78 -11.87
CA LEU A 94 4.47 -14.69 -10.72
C LEU A 94 5.13 -14.09 -9.48
N LEU A 95 6.39 -14.43 -9.16
CA LEU A 95 7.10 -13.80 -8.04
C LEU A 95 7.40 -12.31 -8.30
N ALA A 96 7.74 -11.94 -9.54
CA ALA A 96 7.96 -10.54 -9.89
C ALA A 96 6.68 -9.71 -9.77
N ILE A 97 5.52 -10.26 -10.11
CA ILE A 97 4.22 -9.60 -9.90
C ILE A 97 3.98 -9.38 -8.40
N ILE A 98 4.21 -10.38 -7.55
CA ILE A 98 4.02 -10.23 -6.10
C ILE A 98 4.92 -9.13 -5.54
N GLN A 99 6.19 -9.10 -5.93
CA GLN A 99 7.12 -8.04 -5.51
C GLN A 99 6.69 -6.67 -6.04
N GLY A 100 6.28 -6.59 -7.32
CA GLY A 100 5.80 -5.37 -7.94
C GLY A 100 4.61 -4.76 -7.20
N LEU A 101 3.64 -5.58 -6.78
CA LEU A 101 2.48 -5.11 -6.00
C LEU A 101 2.88 -4.54 -4.63
N ILE A 102 3.89 -5.12 -3.98
CA ILE A 102 4.37 -4.60 -2.69
C ILE A 102 5.07 -3.25 -2.88
N ILE A 103 5.91 -3.14 -3.92
CA ILE A 103 6.61 -1.88 -4.25
C ILE A 103 5.61 -0.78 -4.58
N ASP A 104 4.60 -1.09 -5.38
CA ASP A 104 3.54 -0.16 -5.76
C ASP A 104 2.78 0.36 -4.53
N ALA A 105 2.40 -0.54 -3.60
CA ALA A 105 1.71 -0.16 -2.37
C ALA A 105 2.56 0.77 -1.47
N PHE A 106 3.87 0.53 -1.37
CA PHE A 106 4.77 1.44 -0.64
C PHE A 106 4.98 2.76 -1.39
N GLY A 107 4.95 2.74 -2.72
CA GLY A 107 4.94 3.94 -3.56
C GLY A 107 3.71 4.80 -3.27
N GLU A 108 2.52 4.20 -3.28
CA GLU A 108 1.26 4.90 -2.98
C GLU A 108 1.26 5.52 -1.57
N LEU A 109 1.70 4.77 -0.56
CA LEU A 109 1.81 5.29 0.81
C LEU A 109 2.75 6.48 0.91
N ARG A 110 3.84 6.48 0.14
CA ARG A 110 4.77 7.61 0.08
C ARG A 110 4.13 8.81 -0.60
N ASP A 111 3.45 8.60 -1.71
CA ASP A 111 2.78 9.67 -2.46
C ASP A 111 1.67 10.33 -1.62
N GLN A 112 0.92 9.55 -0.83
CA GLN A 112 -0.06 10.09 0.12
C GLN A 112 0.58 10.99 1.18
N GLN A 113 1.76 10.61 1.70
CA GLN A 113 2.48 11.44 2.68
C GLN A 113 2.97 12.74 2.05
N GLU A 114 3.51 12.67 0.83
CA GLU A 114 3.98 13.87 0.12
C GLU A 114 2.82 14.80 -0.20
N GLN A 115 1.67 14.26 -0.63
CA GLN A 115 0.48 15.05 -0.92
C GLN A 115 -0.02 15.81 0.32
N VAL A 116 -0.07 15.19 1.50
CA VAL A 116 -0.49 15.86 2.74
C VAL A 116 0.47 16.99 3.10
N LYS A 117 1.78 16.75 2.91
CA LYS A 117 2.80 17.77 3.16
C LYS A 117 2.66 18.95 2.20
N GLU A 118 2.56 18.68 0.90
CA GLU A 118 2.37 19.70 -0.13
C GLU A 118 1.09 20.51 0.12
N ASP A 119 -0.01 19.87 0.52
CA ASP A 119 -1.26 20.56 0.82
C ASP A 119 -1.11 21.57 1.97
N MET A 120 -0.35 21.22 3.01
CA MET A 120 -0.08 22.13 4.13
C MET A 120 0.87 23.29 3.75
N GLU A 121 1.75 23.09 2.77
CA GLU A 121 2.71 24.10 2.31
C GLU A 121 2.13 25.05 1.24
N THR A 122 1.12 24.59 0.50
CA THR A 122 0.59 25.30 -0.69
C THR A 122 -0.71 26.06 -0.44
N LYS A 123 -1.51 25.69 0.57
CA LYS A 123 -2.76 26.39 0.88
C LYS A 123 -3.04 26.40 2.38
N CYS A 124 -3.80 27.39 2.84
CA CYS A 124 -4.24 27.40 4.23
C CYS A 124 -5.33 26.33 4.44
N PHE A 125 -5.16 25.45 5.42
CA PHE A 125 -6.14 24.41 5.74
C PHE A 125 -7.54 24.96 6.10
N ILE A 126 -7.61 26.15 6.69
CA ILE A 126 -8.88 26.71 7.19
C ILE A 126 -9.67 27.44 6.10
N CYS A 127 -9.04 28.35 5.34
CA CYS A 127 -9.72 29.13 4.31
C CYS A 127 -9.55 28.57 2.90
N GLY A 128 -8.60 27.67 2.66
CA GLY A 128 -8.34 27.07 1.34
C GLY A 128 -7.68 28.00 0.32
N ILE A 129 -7.28 29.21 0.71
CA ILE A 129 -6.56 30.15 -0.16
C ILE A 129 -5.10 29.70 -0.30
N GLY A 130 -4.58 29.75 -1.52
CA GLY A 130 -3.20 29.37 -1.85
C GLY A 130 -2.15 30.33 -1.30
N ASN A 131 -0.93 29.81 -1.11
CA ASN A 131 0.21 30.59 -0.66
C ASN A 131 0.61 31.70 -1.65
N ASP A 132 0.34 31.49 -2.94
CA ASP A 132 0.56 32.43 -4.04
C ASP A 132 -0.14 33.78 -3.80
N TYR A 133 -1.35 33.77 -3.25
CA TYR A 133 -2.07 34.98 -2.87
C TYR A 133 -1.39 35.72 -1.69
N PHE A 134 -0.97 34.99 -0.66
CA PHE A 134 -0.43 35.59 0.56
C PHE A 134 1.02 36.08 0.39
N ASP A 135 1.82 35.37 -0.39
CA ASP A 135 3.24 35.68 -0.62
C ASP A 135 3.47 36.85 -1.59
N THR A 136 2.39 37.53 -2.01
CA THR A 136 2.44 38.92 -2.51
C THR A 136 3.09 39.88 -1.50
N THR A 137 3.02 39.54 -0.20
CA THR A 137 3.77 40.18 0.88
C THR A 137 4.88 39.26 1.40
N PRO A 138 6.05 39.79 1.80
CA PRO A 138 7.14 38.97 2.34
C PRO A 138 6.68 38.14 3.56
N HIS A 139 6.92 36.83 3.55
CA HIS A 139 6.49 35.89 4.60
C HIS A 139 4.98 35.92 4.87
N GLY A 140 4.16 36.24 3.86
CA GLY A 140 2.73 36.39 4.01
C GLY A 140 2.02 35.09 4.41
N PHE A 141 2.34 33.97 3.76
CA PHE A 141 1.70 32.69 4.06
C PHE A 141 2.07 32.15 5.47
N GLU A 142 3.34 32.30 5.86
CA GLU A 142 3.80 31.93 7.20
C GLU A 142 3.11 32.78 8.29
N THR A 143 2.99 34.09 8.06
CA THR A 143 2.26 34.98 8.96
C THR A 143 0.78 34.58 9.05
N HIS A 144 0.15 34.29 7.91
CA HIS A 144 -1.24 33.87 7.86
C HIS A 144 -1.49 32.58 8.66
N THR A 145 -0.65 31.57 8.49
CA THR A 145 -0.80 30.27 9.17
C THR A 145 -0.44 30.32 10.66
N LEU A 146 0.47 31.19 11.09
CA LEU A 146 0.90 31.27 12.49
C LEU A 146 0.09 32.28 13.34
N GLN A 147 -0.34 33.40 12.74
CA GLN A 147 -0.98 34.51 13.46
C GLN A 147 -2.49 34.62 13.18
N GLU A 148 -2.94 34.36 11.96
CA GLU A 148 -4.34 34.53 11.56
C GLU A 148 -5.12 33.22 11.69
N HIS A 149 -4.76 32.20 10.92
CA HIS A 149 -5.41 30.89 10.86
C HIS A 149 -4.56 29.78 11.51
N ASN A 150 -4.11 30.03 12.74
CA ASN A 150 -3.41 29.03 13.53
C ASN A 150 -4.36 27.92 13.99
N LEU A 151 -4.12 26.68 13.53
CA LEU A 151 -4.97 25.53 13.86
C LEU A 151 -5.14 25.30 15.36
N ALA A 152 -4.09 25.52 16.16
CA ALA A 152 -4.15 25.31 17.61
C ALA A 152 -5.06 26.34 18.30
N ASN A 153 -5.12 27.58 17.79
CA ASN A 153 -5.97 28.62 18.35
C ASN A 153 -7.47 28.28 18.22
N TYR A 154 -7.89 27.59 17.17
CA TYR A 154 -9.27 27.09 17.05
C TYR A 154 -9.62 26.10 18.17
N LEU A 155 -8.70 25.17 18.49
CA LEU A 155 -8.87 24.24 19.60
C LEU A 155 -8.91 24.97 20.95
N PHE A 156 -7.98 25.89 21.18
CA PHE A 156 -7.94 26.67 22.43
C PHE A 156 -9.17 27.56 22.59
N PHE A 157 -9.68 28.14 21.51
CA PHE A 157 -10.91 28.94 21.54
C PHE A 157 -12.12 28.09 21.91
N LEU A 158 -12.23 26.86 21.39
CA LEU A 158 -13.31 25.96 21.79
C LEU A 158 -13.21 25.57 23.27
N MET A 159 -12.00 25.25 23.75
CA MET A 159 -11.77 24.97 25.18
C MET A 159 -12.09 26.18 26.06
N TYR A 160 -11.79 27.39 25.59
CA TYR A 160 -12.10 28.64 26.27
C TYR A 160 -13.62 28.83 26.42
N LEU A 161 -14.40 28.63 25.35
CA LEU A 161 -15.86 28.75 25.39
C LEU A 161 -16.49 27.73 26.34
N ILE A 162 -16.01 26.49 26.36
CA ILE A 162 -16.52 25.42 27.23
C ILE A 162 -16.32 25.75 28.71
N ASN A 163 -15.19 26.38 29.07
CA ASN A 163 -14.85 26.68 30.47
C ASN A 163 -15.35 28.05 30.94
N LYS A 164 -16.01 28.82 30.07
CA LYS A 164 -16.51 30.16 30.38
C LYS A 164 -18.01 30.11 30.65
N ASP A 165 -18.46 30.74 31.73
CA ASP A 165 -19.88 30.84 32.06
C ASP A 165 -20.66 31.52 30.92
N GLU A 166 -21.80 30.95 30.53
CA GLU A 166 -22.60 31.43 29.41
C GLU A 166 -23.06 32.90 29.57
N THR A 167 -23.25 33.35 30.81
CA THR A 167 -23.62 34.75 31.11
C THR A 167 -22.50 35.75 30.86
N GLU A 168 -21.25 35.28 30.78
CA GLU A 168 -20.06 36.11 30.54
C GLU A 168 -19.59 36.06 29.08
N HIS A 169 -20.26 35.31 28.22
CA HIS A 169 -19.94 35.28 26.80
C HIS A 169 -20.16 36.67 26.19
N THR A 170 -19.20 37.12 25.37
CA THR A 170 -19.38 38.31 24.53
C THR A 170 -20.32 37.99 23.37
N GLY A 171 -20.82 39.02 22.67
CA GLY A 171 -21.76 38.81 21.57
C GLY A 171 -21.24 37.90 20.44
N GLN A 172 -19.95 37.98 20.12
CA GLN A 172 -19.32 37.10 19.12
C GLN A 172 -19.13 35.67 19.65
N GLU A 173 -18.75 35.52 20.92
CA GLU A 173 -18.60 34.22 21.58
C GLU A 173 -19.96 33.49 21.65
N SER A 174 -21.02 34.18 22.08
CA SER A 174 -22.37 33.61 22.12
C SER A 174 -22.86 33.18 20.73
N TYR A 175 -22.52 33.94 19.68
CA TYR A 175 -22.85 33.57 18.31
C TYR A 175 -22.18 32.25 17.90
N VAL A 176 -20.86 32.13 18.10
CA VAL A 176 -20.14 30.88 17.78
C VAL A 176 -20.61 29.72 18.65
N TRP A 177 -20.87 29.96 19.94
CA TRP A 177 -21.39 28.96 20.87
C TRP A 177 -22.74 28.39 20.42
N LYS A 178 -23.66 29.26 19.97
CA LYS A 178 -24.93 28.84 19.39
C LYS A 178 -24.73 27.96 18.15
N MET A 179 -23.92 28.40 17.19
CA MET A 179 -23.64 27.64 15.96
C MET A 179 -23.02 26.27 16.26
N TYR A 180 -22.12 26.22 17.25
CA TYR A 180 -21.51 24.98 17.72
C TYR A 180 -22.56 24.00 18.30
N GLN A 181 -23.49 24.47 19.13
CA GLN A 181 -24.60 23.65 19.65
C GLN A 181 -25.52 23.15 18.53
N GLU A 182 -25.78 23.99 17.53
CA GLU A 182 -26.58 23.66 16.35
C GLU A 182 -25.86 22.75 15.34
N ARG A 183 -24.58 22.41 15.59
CA ARG A 183 -23.71 21.66 14.66
C ARG A 183 -23.62 22.32 13.27
N CYS A 184 -23.70 23.64 13.25
CA CYS A 184 -23.52 24.47 12.06
C CYS A 184 -22.09 25.02 12.02
N TRP A 185 -21.40 24.86 10.88
CA TRP A 185 -19.98 25.17 10.72
C TRP A 185 -19.71 26.41 9.85
N ASP A 186 -20.76 27.17 9.52
CA ASP A 186 -20.69 28.32 8.60
C ASP A 186 -19.88 29.50 9.15
N PHE A 187 -19.45 29.45 10.41
CA PHE A 187 -18.60 30.47 11.02
C PHE A 187 -17.11 30.36 10.61
N PHE A 188 -16.70 29.26 9.97
CA PHE A 188 -15.35 29.15 9.40
C PHE A 188 -15.21 29.99 8.12
N PRO A 189 -14.05 30.64 7.90
CA PRO A 189 -13.84 31.54 6.76
C PRO A 189 -13.50 30.79 5.46
N ALA A 190 -14.25 29.74 5.11
CA ALA A 190 -13.96 28.93 3.93
C ALA A 190 -14.06 29.75 2.63
N GLY A 191 -12.96 29.85 1.88
CA GLY A 191 -12.85 30.59 0.62
C GLY A 191 -12.51 32.09 0.75
N ASP A 192 -12.41 32.61 1.98
CA ASP A 192 -12.11 34.02 2.23
C ASP A 192 -11.20 34.22 3.46
N CYS A 193 -10.65 35.41 3.63
CA CYS A 193 -9.92 35.77 4.84
C CYS A 193 -9.97 37.28 5.07
N PHE A 194 -9.62 37.71 6.28
CA PHE A 194 -9.68 39.13 6.64
C PHE A 194 -8.98 40.03 5.61
N ARG A 195 -7.75 39.70 5.21
CA ARG A 195 -7.01 40.50 4.22
C ARG A 195 -7.76 40.63 2.89
N LYS A 196 -8.24 39.51 2.34
CA LYS A 196 -8.93 39.46 1.05
C LYS A 196 -10.25 40.24 1.06
N GLN A 197 -10.97 40.22 2.18
CA GLN A 197 -12.21 40.97 2.33
C GLN A 197 -12.01 42.49 2.37
N TYR A 198 -10.88 42.97 2.93
CA TYR A 198 -10.62 44.39 3.15
C TYR A 198 -9.54 44.99 2.24
N GLU A 199 -9.08 44.24 1.24
CA GLU A 199 -8.00 44.62 0.33
C GLU A 199 -8.29 45.95 -0.40
N ASP A 200 -9.49 46.14 -0.93
CA ASP A 200 -9.88 47.38 -1.65
C ASP A 200 -10.07 48.60 -0.73
N LEU A 201 -10.20 48.39 0.58
CA LEU A 201 -10.50 49.44 1.57
C LEU A 201 -9.25 49.95 2.28
N LEU A 202 -8.24 49.09 2.44
CA LEU A 202 -7.06 49.32 3.26
C LEU A 202 -5.74 49.04 2.54
N GLY A 203 -5.78 48.58 1.28
CA GLY A 203 -4.63 48.22 0.44
C GLY A 203 -3.71 49.38 0.09
#